data_AF-A0A7K8XAP4-F1
#
_entry.id   AF-A0A7K8XAP4-F1
#
_cell.length_a   1.000
_cell.length_b   1.000
_cell.length_c   1.000
_cell.angle_alpha   90.00
_cell.angle_beta   90.00
_cell.angle_gamma   90.00
#
_symmetry.space_group_name_H-M   'P 1'
#
loop_
_entity.id
_entity.type
_entity.pdbx_description
1 polymer ?
#
loop_
_entity_poly.entity_id
_entity_poly.type
_entity_poly.pdbx_seq_one_letter_code
_entity_poly.pdbx_strand_id
1 'polypeptide(L)'
;QDNSFEQFIINYCNEKLQQIFIELTLKEEQEEYIREGIEWTHIEYFNNAIICDLIENNQTGILAMLDEECLRPGTVTDDTFLEKLNQVCATHQHFESRMSKCSRFLNDTTLPHSCFRIQHYAGKVMYQVEGFVDKNNDLLYRDLSQAMWKANHSLIKALFPEGNPAKINLKRPPTAGSQFKASVATLMKNLQTKNPNYIRCIKPNDKKAAHIFNDALVCHQIRYLGLLENVRVRRAGYAFRQAYEPCLERYKMLCKQTWPHWRGPARAGVEVLFNELEIPEEEFSFGRSKIFIRNPRTLFKLEDLRKQRLEDLATLIEKIYRGWKCRTRFLLMKKSQIVIAAWYRRYA
;
A
#
# COMPACT_ATOMS: atom_id res chain seq x y z
N GLN A 1 24.98 8.11 2.35
CA GLN A 1 24.05 9.06 2.99
C GLN A 1 23.84 8.50 4.37
N ASP A 2 24.25 9.26 5.37
CA ASP A 2 24.24 8.82 6.76
C ASP A 2 22.88 9.18 7.37
N ASN A 3 22.16 8.19 7.90
CA ASN A 3 20.88 8.43 8.54
C ASN A 3 21.11 8.92 9.96
N SER A 4 20.50 10.04 10.29
CA SER A 4 20.58 10.70 11.59
C SER A 4 19.18 10.72 12.24
N PHE A 5 19.04 11.43 13.37
CA PHE A 5 17.79 11.62 14.11
C PHE A 5 16.62 12.07 13.21
N GLU A 6 16.87 12.92 12.22
CA GLU A 6 15.85 13.40 11.28
C GLU A 6 15.25 12.26 10.46
N GLN A 7 16.10 11.38 9.90
CA GLN A 7 15.63 10.20 9.17
C GLN A 7 14.95 9.21 10.12
N PHE A 8 15.40 9.11 11.37
CA PHE A 8 14.78 8.25 12.38
C PHE A 8 13.32 8.66 12.64
N ILE A 9 13.05 9.95 12.85
CA ILE A 9 11.67 10.46 13.04
C ILE A 9 10.82 10.29 11.78
N ILE A 10 11.38 10.55 10.58
CA ILE A 10 10.67 10.35 9.31
C ILE A 10 10.27 8.88 9.15
N ASN A 11 11.20 7.95 9.41
CA ASN A 11 10.96 6.52 9.27
C ASN A 11 9.98 6.00 10.34
N TYR A 12 10.04 6.50 11.56
CA TYR A 12 9.06 6.22 12.61
C TYR A 12 7.64 6.65 12.20
N CYS A 13 7.48 7.87 11.66
CA CYS A 13 6.18 8.33 11.18
C CYS A 13 5.65 7.44 10.03
N ASN A 14 6.53 7.03 9.10
CA ASN A 14 6.18 6.12 8.02
C ASN A 14 5.81 4.71 8.54
N GLU A 15 6.48 4.19 9.57
CA GLU A 15 6.10 2.93 10.24
C GLU A 15 4.69 3.01 10.83
N LYS A 16 4.35 4.10 11.53
CA LYS A 16 3.00 4.31 12.10
C LYS A 16 1.93 4.39 11.02
N LEU A 17 2.19 5.12 9.93
CA LEU A 17 1.28 5.20 8.80
C LEU A 17 1.08 3.84 8.12
N GLN A 18 2.17 3.06 7.97
CA GLN A 18 2.12 1.75 7.36
C GLN A 18 1.38 0.73 8.25
N GLN A 19 1.60 0.76 9.56
CA GLN A 19 0.87 -0.07 10.53
C GLN A 19 -0.65 0.11 10.38
N ILE A 20 -1.12 1.36 10.44
CA ILE A 20 -2.55 1.66 10.34
C ILE A 20 -3.10 1.25 8.97
N PHE A 21 -2.33 1.49 7.89
CA PHE A 21 -2.73 1.09 6.55
C PHE A 21 -2.95 -0.43 6.44
N ILE A 22 -2.04 -1.23 6.97
CA ILE A 22 -2.11 -2.69 6.93
C ILE A 22 -3.27 -3.19 7.81
N GLU A 23 -3.42 -2.67 9.02
CA GLU A 23 -4.51 -3.04 9.93
C GLU A 23 -5.89 -2.74 9.32
N LEU A 24 -6.08 -1.54 8.77
CA LEU A 24 -7.35 -1.17 8.11
C LEU A 24 -7.61 -2.03 6.87
N THR A 25 -6.60 -2.24 6.03
CA THR A 25 -6.72 -3.09 4.84
C THR A 25 -7.11 -4.51 5.20
N LEU A 26 -6.47 -5.10 6.22
CA LEU A 26 -6.75 -6.46 6.65
C LEU A 26 -8.16 -6.58 7.21
N LYS A 27 -8.58 -5.61 8.04
CA LYS A 27 -9.92 -5.56 8.63
C LYS A 27 -11.00 -5.45 7.55
N GLU A 28 -10.83 -4.57 6.57
CA GLU A 28 -11.76 -4.43 5.44
C GLU A 28 -11.89 -5.73 4.64
N GLU A 29 -10.78 -6.42 4.35
CA GLU A 29 -10.81 -7.69 3.64
C GLU A 29 -11.49 -8.79 4.48
N GLN A 30 -11.22 -8.86 5.78
CA GLN A 30 -11.89 -9.80 6.70
C GLN A 30 -13.41 -9.57 6.73
N GLU A 31 -13.84 -8.32 6.86
CA GLU A 31 -15.26 -7.95 6.86
C GLU A 31 -15.94 -8.32 5.53
N GLU A 32 -15.26 -8.16 4.39
CA GLU A 32 -15.76 -8.60 3.09
C GLU A 32 -15.95 -10.12 3.03
N TYR A 33 -14.98 -10.89 3.54
CA TYR A 33 -15.03 -12.36 3.49
C TYR A 33 -16.15 -12.88 4.38
N ILE A 34 -16.30 -12.31 5.57
CA ILE A 34 -17.41 -12.62 6.48
C ILE A 34 -18.76 -12.30 5.84
N ARG A 35 -18.89 -11.12 5.19
CA ARG A 35 -20.13 -10.73 4.49
C ARG A 35 -20.49 -11.70 3.38
N GLU A 36 -19.50 -12.16 2.63
CA GLU A 36 -19.66 -13.07 1.50
C GLU A 36 -19.68 -14.55 1.90
N GLY A 37 -19.46 -14.88 3.18
CA GLY A 37 -19.44 -16.26 3.67
C GLY A 37 -18.23 -17.07 3.19
N ILE A 38 -17.12 -16.40 2.91
CA ILE A 38 -15.86 -16.99 2.48
C ILE A 38 -14.97 -17.26 3.69
N GLU A 39 -14.31 -18.42 3.71
CA GLU A 39 -13.37 -18.77 4.77
C GLU A 39 -12.16 -17.82 4.78
N TRP A 40 -11.85 -17.29 5.96
CA TRP A 40 -10.67 -16.46 6.16
C TRP A 40 -9.45 -17.36 6.35
N THR A 41 -8.43 -17.15 5.52
CA THR A 41 -7.12 -17.79 5.69
C THR A 41 -6.19 -16.81 6.39
N HIS A 42 -5.44 -17.29 7.39
CA HIS A 42 -4.48 -16.44 8.08
C HIS A 42 -3.40 -15.98 7.08
N ILE A 43 -3.22 -14.66 6.98
CA ILE A 43 -2.23 -14.04 6.12
C ILE A 43 -1.04 -13.71 7.00
N GLU A 44 0.11 -14.31 6.73
CA GLU A 44 1.38 -13.87 7.31
C GLU A 44 1.78 -12.54 6.66
N TYR A 45 1.92 -11.49 7.48
CA TYR A 45 2.39 -10.18 7.05
C TYR A 45 3.42 -9.64 8.03
N PHE A 46 4.24 -8.69 7.57
CA PHE A 46 5.21 -8.03 8.45
C PHE A 46 4.51 -7.22 9.54
N ASN A 47 4.69 -7.59 10.81
CA ASN A 47 4.08 -6.87 11.92
C ASN A 47 4.81 -5.55 12.19
N ASN A 48 4.26 -4.42 11.75
CA ASN A 48 4.83 -3.09 12.01
C ASN A 48 4.74 -2.66 13.48
N ALA A 49 3.81 -3.23 14.27
CA ALA A 49 3.55 -2.79 15.64
C ALA A 49 4.75 -2.99 16.56
N ILE A 50 5.53 -4.07 16.37
CA ILE A 50 6.75 -4.34 17.16
C ILE A 50 7.85 -3.31 16.90
N ILE A 51 7.95 -2.77 15.67
CA ILE A 51 8.91 -1.72 15.34
C ILE A 51 8.47 -0.39 15.94
N CYS A 52 7.16 -0.11 15.88
CA CYS A 52 6.58 1.06 16.52
C CYS A 52 6.81 1.01 18.04
N ASP A 53 6.58 -0.14 18.69
CA ASP A 53 6.84 -0.33 20.12
C ASP A 53 8.33 -0.17 20.46
N LEU A 54 9.25 -0.77 19.69
CA LEU A 54 10.69 -0.57 19.87
C LEU A 54 11.08 0.93 19.88
N ILE A 55 10.41 1.76 19.09
CA ILE A 55 10.71 3.20 18.99
C ILE A 55 9.99 4.00 20.06
N GLU A 56 8.69 3.75 20.25
CA GLU A 56 7.77 4.63 20.96
C GLU A 56 7.36 4.12 22.35
N ASN A 57 7.80 2.94 22.80
CA ASN A 57 7.47 2.45 24.14
C ASN A 57 7.97 3.45 25.21
N ASN A 58 7.12 3.76 26.18
CA ASN A 58 7.43 4.78 27.21
C ASN A 58 8.50 4.32 28.21
N GLN A 59 8.75 3.01 28.33
CA GLN A 59 9.67 2.45 29.32
C GLN A 59 10.95 1.90 28.67
N THR A 60 10.83 1.29 27.50
CA THR A 60 11.95 0.59 26.82
C THR A 60 12.22 1.09 25.41
N GLY A 61 11.44 2.08 24.94
CA GLY A 61 11.54 2.57 23.57
C GLY A 61 12.75 3.48 23.37
N ILE A 62 13.28 3.50 22.15
CA ILE A 62 14.45 4.30 21.79
C ILE A 62 14.24 5.80 22.11
N LEU A 63 13.05 6.35 21.82
CA LEU A 63 12.75 7.74 22.15
C LEU A 63 12.73 8.00 23.66
N ALA A 64 12.20 7.07 24.45
CA ALA A 64 12.17 7.20 25.91
C ALA A 64 13.59 7.12 26.50
N MET A 65 14.45 6.25 25.97
CA MET A 65 15.86 6.16 26.39
C MET A 65 16.65 7.41 25.99
N LEU A 66 16.37 7.99 24.82
CA LEU A 66 16.99 9.24 24.39
C LEU A 66 16.56 10.41 25.29
N ASP A 67 15.28 10.47 25.65
CA ASP A 67 14.76 11.47 26.59
C ASP A 67 15.37 11.31 27.99
N GLU A 68 15.51 10.07 28.48
CA GLU A 68 16.15 9.79 29.78
C GLU A 68 17.62 10.24 29.81
N GLU A 69 18.40 9.93 28.76
CA GLU A 69 19.80 10.35 28.67
C GLU A 69 19.94 11.88 28.59
N CYS A 70 19.08 12.57 27.82
CA CYS A 70 19.09 14.04 27.77
C CYS A 70 18.76 14.71 29.10
N LEU A 71 17.98 14.04 29.96
CA LEU A 71 17.55 14.55 31.26
C LEU A 71 18.47 14.14 32.42
N ARG A 72 19.40 13.21 32.19
CA ARG A 72 20.27 12.67 33.23
C ARG A 72 21.31 13.72 33.68
N PRO A 73 21.54 13.89 34.99
CA PRO A 73 22.66 14.70 35.46
C PRO A 73 24.01 14.03 35.13
N GLY A 74 24.99 14.81 34.70
CA GLY A 74 26.35 14.35 34.41
C GLY A 74 26.77 14.52 32.96
N THR A 75 27.88 13.89 32.57
CA THR A 75 28.33 13.89 31.17
C THR A 75 27.44 12.94 30.36
N VAL A 76 26.75 13.50 29.36
CA VAL A 76 25.90 12.79 28.42
C VAL A 76 26.55 12.93 27.04
N THR A 77 26.67 11.82 26.32
CA THR A 77 27.24 11.78 24.97
C THR A 77 26.43 10.81 24.13
N ASP A 78 26.56 10.89 22.81
CA ASP A 78 25.88 9.94 21.92
C ASP A 78 26.32 8.49 22.15
N ASP A 79 27.56 8.27 22.61
CA ASP A 79 28.06 6.94 22.96
C ASP A 79 27.39 6.39 24.25
N THR A 80 27.17 7.23 25.28
CA THR A 80 26.42 6.78 26.49
C THR A 80 24.97 6.44 26.15
N PHE A 81 24.37 7.19 25.22
CA PHE A 81 23.06 6.84 24.66
C PHE A 81 23.09 5.50 23.93
N LEU A 82 24.07 5.25 23.06
CA LEU A 82 24.19 3.97 22.37
C LEU A 82 24.41 2.80 23.33
N GLU A 83 25.23 2.98 24.37
CA GLU A 83 25.42 1.99 25.43
C GLU A 83 24.11 1.67 26.15
N LYS A 84 23.30 2.68 26.48
CA LYS A 84 21.97 2.50 27.06
C LYS A 84 21.06 1.69 26.14
N LEU A 85 21.04 1.99 24.83
CA LEU A 85 20.31 1.18 23.85
C LEU A 85 20.79 -0.27 23.80
N ASN A 86 22.11 -0.50 23.88
CA ASN A 86 22.70 -1.84 23.92
C ASN A 86 22.36 -2.62 25.20
N GLN A 87 21.98 -1.94 26.28
CA GLN A 87 21.52 -2.58 27.50
C GLN A 87 20.03 -2.92 27.45
N VAL A 88 19.20 -2.00 26.95
CA VAL A 88 17.74 -2.10 27.03
C VAL A 88 17.13 -2.76 25.79
N CYS A 89 17.57 -2.37 24.59
CA CYS A 89 16.98 -2.82 23.32
C CYS A 89 17.67 -4.06 22.72
N ALA A 90 18.79 -4.52 23.28
CA ALA A 90 19.61 -5.59 22.70
C ALA A 90 18.90 -6.94 22.50
N THR A 91 17.89 -7.25 23.31
CA THR A 91 17.12 -8.49 23.20
C THR A 91 16.06 -8.43 22.10
N HIS A 92 15.76 -7.23 21.59
CA HIS A 92 14.73 -7.05 20.58
C HIS A 92 15.20 -7.58 19.21
N GLN A 93 14.40 -8.43 18.58
CA GLN A 93 14.77 -9.12 17.32
C GLN A 93 15.12 -8.16 16.17
N HIS A 94 14.53 -6.96 16.15
CA HIS A 94 14.69 -5.97 15.08
C HIS A 94 15.67 -4.85 15.40
N PHE A 95 16.37 -4.93 16.54
CA PHE A 95 17.41 -3.99 16.92
C PHE A 95 18.78 -4.66 16.79
N GLU A 96 19.69 -4.02 16.07
CA GLU A 96 21.03 -4.53 15.81
C GLU A 96 22.07 -3.47 16.12
N SER A 97 23.11 -3.86 16.84
CA SER A 97 24.25 -3.01 17.19
C SER A 97 25.48 -3.89 17.38
N ARG A 98 26.66 -3.32 17.12
CA ARG A 98 27.94 -4.02 17.24
C ARG A 98 28.21 -4.59 18.63
N MET A 99 27.77 -3.88 19.68
CA MET A 99 27.99 -4.24 21.09
C MET A 99 26.75 -4.83 21.77
N SER A 100 25.71 -5.19 21.01
CA SER A 100 24.55 -5.89 21.56
C SER A 100 24.97 -7.25 22.14
N LYS A 101 24.56 -7.54 23.39
CA LYS A 101 24.88 -8.80 24.10
C LYS A 101 24.38 -10.05 23.39
N CYS A 102 23.45 -9.92 22.44
CA CYS A 102 23.11 -10.99 21.53
C CYS A 102 24.25 -11.16 20.51
N SER A 103 25.07 -12.20 20.72
CA SER A 103 26.21 -12.69 19.91
C SER A 103 26.00 -12.85 18.40
N ARG A 104 24.87 -12.43 17.83
CA ARG A 104 24.50 -12.65 16.42
C ARG A 104 25.23 -11.73 15.44
N PHE A 105 25.76 -10.58 15.88
CA PHE A 105 26.26 -9.54 14.97
C PHE A 105 27.69 -9.05 15.25
N LEU A 106 28.41 -9.64 16.21
CA LEU A 106 29.81 -9.26 16.54
C LEU A 106 30.76 -9.36 15.33
N ASN A 107 30.46 -10.25 14.39
CA ASN A 107 31.27 -10.49 13.19
C ASN A 107 30.71 -9.81 11.93
N ASP A 108 29.64 -9.02 12.04
CA ASP A 108 29.07 -8.30 10.89
C ASP A 108 29.93 -7.07 10.57
N THR A 109 30.80 -7.19 9.56
CA THR A 109 31.67 -6.11 9.09
C THR A 109 30.90 -4.92 8.53
N THR A 110 29.59 -5.04 8.33
CA THR A 110 28.73 -3.95 7.85
C THR A 110 28.24 -3.02 8.95
N LEU A 111 28.53 -3.28 10.24
CA LEU A 111 28.13 -2.45 11.38
C LEU A 111 29.36 -1.73 12.00
N PRO A 112 29.55 -0.43 11.70
CA PRO A 112 30.53 0.43 12.36
C PRO A 112 30.30 0.60 13.86
N HIS A 113 31.28 1.21 14.55
CA HIS A 113 31.08 1.73 15.90
C HIS A 113 30.19 3.00 15.84
N SER A 114 29.57 3.37 16.96
CA SER A 114 28.70 4.55 17.08
C SER A 114 27.52 4.57 16.08
N CYS A 115 26.94 3.39 15.82
CA CYS A 115 25.71 3.25 15.05
C CYS A 115 24.83 2.12 15.58
N PHE A 116 23.54 2.19 15.26
CA PHE A 116 22.60 1.09 15.45
C PHE A 116 21.77 0.90 14.19
N ARG A 117 21.18 -0.29 14.01
CA ARG A 117 20.39 -0.65 12.84
C ARG A 117 19.04 -1.19 13.25
N ILE A 118 18.00 -0.72 12.58
CA ILE A 118 16.62 -1.16 12.78
C ILE A 118 16.11 -1.84 11.51
N GLN A 119 15.47 -2.99 11.66
CA GLN A 119 14.76 -3.65 10.59
C GLN A 119 13.36 -3.03 10.42
N HIS A 120 13.25 -2.02 9.57
CA HIS A 120 11.97 -1.43 9.17
C HIS A 120 11.25 -2.29 8.13
N TYR A 121 9.97 -2.00 7.86
CA TYR A 121 9.22 -2.66 6.77
C TYR A 121 9.86 -2.45 5.40
N ALA A 122 10.52 -1.31 5.21
CA ALA A 122 11.22 -0.94 3.97
C ALA A 122 12.62 -1.57 3.85
N GLY A 123 13.08 -2.28 4.88
CA GLY A 123 14.42 -2.86 4.97
C GLY A 123 15.22 -2.38 6.19
N LYS A 124 16.45 -2.85 6.29
CA LYS A 124 17.36 -2.42 7.38
C LYS A 124 17.85 -1.00 7.13
N VAL A 125 17.72 -0.15 8.15
CA VAL A 125 18.26 1.22 8.13
C VAL A 125 19.27 1.36 9.25
N MET A 126 20.47 1.79 8.91
CA MET A 126 21.54 2.10 9.86
C MET A 126 21.48 3.58 10.21
N TYR A 127 21.46 3.88 11.51
CA TYR A 127 21.48 5.22 12.07
C TYR A 127 22.80 5.47 12.78
N GLN A 128 23.47 6.56 12.44
CA GLN A 128 24.63 7.06 13.20
C GLN A 128 24.12 7.77 14.44
N VAL A 129 24.71 7.51 15.62
CA VAL A 129 24.23 8.15 16.86
C VAL A 129 24.70 9.59 17.00
N GLU A 130 25.69 10.01 16.20
CA GLU A 130 26.26 11.36 16.25
C GLU A 130 25.16 12.45 16.14
N GLY A 131 25.12 13.31 17.15
CA GLY A 131 24.17 14.41 17.27
C GLY A 131 22.76 14.02 17.68
N PHE A 132 22.47 12.77 18.07
CA PHE A 132 21.14 12.39 18.55
C PHE A 132 20.78 13.13 19.83
N VAL A 133 21.70 13.21 20.79
CA VAL A 133 21.48 13.92 22.06
C VAL A 133 21.28 15.41 21.82
N ASP A 134 22.13 16.02 21.00
CA ASP A 134 22.05 17.44 20.67
C ASP A 134 20.73 17.79 19.95
N LYS A 135 20.32 16.97 18.98
CA LYS A 135 19.08 17.18 18.22
C LYS A 135 17.83 16.90 19.04
N ASN A 136 17.92 16.11 20.11
CA ASN A 136 16.80 15.87 21.01
C ASN A 136 16.65 16.97 22.08
N ASN A 137 17.74 17.68 22.39
CA ASN A 137 17.77 18.79 23.33
C ASN A 137 17.10 20.05 22.77
N ASP A 138 15.77 20.07 22.78
CA ASP A 138 14.92 21.20 22.38
C ASP A 138 14.38 21.96 23.61
N LEU A 139 15.26 22.34 24.52
CA LEU A 139 14.88 22.94 25.80
C LEU A 139 14.63 24.45 25.65
N LEU A 140 13.41 24.82 25.24
CA LEU A 140 12.95 26.21 25.33
C LEU A 140 12.58 26.56 26.78
N TYR A 141 13.57 27.01 27.54
CA TYR A 141 13.36 27.41 28.93
C TYR A 141 12.45 28.64 29.06
N ARG A 142 11.74 28.71 30.19
CA ARG A 142 10.77 29.76 30.51
C ARG A 142 11.35 31.17 30.37
N ASP A 143 12.61 31.37 30.74
CA ASP A 143 13.26 32.69 30.71
C ASP A 143 13.38 33.23 29.28
N LEU A 144 13.60 32.35 28.30
CA LEU A 144 13.60 32.70 26.87
C LEU A 144 12.20 33.12 26.42
N SER A 145 11.17 32.33 26.72
CA SER A 145 9.78 32.67 26.39
C SER A 145 9.32 33.98 27.04
N GLN A 146 9.72 34.24 28.29
CA GLN A 146 9.41 35.50 28.99
C GLN A 146 10.12 36.70 28.38
N ALA A 147 11.38 36.55 27.97
CA ALA A 147 12.12 37.60 27.28
C ALA A 147 11.44 37.96 25.94
N MET A 148 11.04 36.95 25.17
CA MET A 148 10.33 37.15 23.90
C MET A 148 8.94 37.77 24.10
N TRP A 149 8.20 37.38 25.13
CA TRP A 149 6.90 37.98 25.43
C TRP A 149 6.98 39.46 25.85
N LYS A 150 8.11 39.86 26.46
CA LYS A 150 8.40 41.27 26.80
C LYS A 150 8.88 42.10 25.61
N ALA A 151 9.12 41.50 24.45
CA ALA A 151 9.55 42.23 23.26
C ALA A 151 8.50 43.26 22.82
N ASN A 152 8.95 44.41 22.32
CA ASN A 152 8.08 45.47 21.78
C ASN A 152 7.50 45.11 20.40
N HIS A 153 7.89 43.98 19.80
CA HIS A 153 7.39 43.53 18.51
C HIS A 153 6.12 42.69 18.68
N SER A 154 5.01 43.12 18.05
CA SER A 154 3.70 42.47 18.16
C SER A 154 3.71 40.99 17.78
N LEU A 155 4.34 40.65 16.64
CA LEU A 155 4.49 39.25 16.19
C LEU A 155 5.27 38.40 17.20
N ILE A 156 6.46 38.84 17.63
CA ILE A 156 7.29 38.07 18.58
C ILE A 156 6.49 37.79 19.85
N LYS A 157 5.83 38.80 20.41
CA LYS A 157 4.99 38.62 21.60
C LYS A 157 3.85 37.62 21.38
N ALA A 158 3.25 37.60 20.19
CA ALA A 158 2.17 36.67 19.84
C ALA A 158 2.66 35.22 19.69
N LEU A 159 3.92 35.00 19.34
CA LEU A 159 4.51 33.66 19.18
C LEU A 159 4.84 32.97 20.51
N PHE A 160 5.00 33.72 21.62
CA PHE A 160 5.38 33.19 22.95
C PHE A 160 4.32 33.49 24.03
N PRO A 161 3.06 33.04 23.88
CA PRO A 161 1.99 33.34 24.83
C PRO A 161 2.21 32.78 26.24
N GLU A 162 3.03 31.73 26.38
CA GLU A 162 3.45 31.11 27.64
C GLU A 162 4.46 31.94 28.42
N GLY A 163 5.10 32.93 27.79
CA GLY A 163 5.93 33.92 28.47
C GLY A 163 5.14 34.93 29.31
N ASN A 164 3.80 34.93 29.22
CA ASN A 164 2.94 35.78 30.04
C ASN A 164 3.00 35.36 31.52
N PRO A 165 3.39 36.25 32.45
CA PRO A 165 3.42 35.95 33.89
C PRO A 165 2.08 35.47 34.47
N ALA A 166 0.95 35.81 33.85
CA ALA A 166 -0.37 35.33 34.26
C ALA A 166 -0.62 33.85 33.93
N LYS A 167 0.15 33.25 33.01
CA LYS A 167 0.10 31.82 32.67
C LYS A 167 1.25 31.10 33.36
N ILE A 168 1.00 30.57 34.56
CA ILE A 168 1.99 29.77 35.27
C ILE A 168 2.06 28.38 34.62
N ASN A 169 3.13 28.10 33.90
CA ASN A 169 3.47 26.75 33.45
C ASN A 169 4.80 26.34 34.10
N LEU A 170 4.74 25.38 35.01
CA LEU A 170 5.89 24.85 35.76
C LEU A 170 6.45 23.56 35.16
N LYS A 171 5.85 23.07 34.07
CA LYS A 171 6.34 21.87 33.39
C LYS A 171 7.65 22.18 32.67
N ARG A 172 8.59 21.23 32.73
CA ARG A 172 9.80 21.28 31.92
C ARG A 172 9.42 21.25 30.43
N PRO A 173 10.16 21.96 29.57
CA PRO A 173 9.96 21.86 28.14
C PRO A 173 10.19 20.41 27.68
N PRO A 174 9.32 19.89 26.80
CA PRO A 174 9.48 18.55 26.23
C PRO A 174 10.67 18.51 25.27
N THR A 175 11.36 17.37 25.22
CA THR A 175 12.40 17.08 24.22
C THR A 175 11.81 17.03 22.80
N ALA A 176 12.66 17.13 21.77
CA ALA A 176 12.21 17.05 20.39
C ALA A 176 11.50 15.70 20.11
N GLY A 177 12.06 14.60 20.59
CA GLY A 177 11.51 13.25 20.43
C GLY A 177 10.10 13.11 21.01
N SER A 178 9.88 13.63 22.23
CA SER A 178 8.55 13.61 22.85
C SER A 178 7.53 14.51 22.12
N GLN A 179 7.95 15.67 21.61
CA GLN A 179 7.11 16.53 20.77
C GLN A 179 6.72 15.83 19.45
N PHE A 180 7.68 15.22 18.75
CA PHE A 180 7.41 14.50 17.51
C PHE A 180 6.51 13.29 17.74
N LYS A 181 6.73 12.51 18.80
CA LYS A 181 5.85 11.39 19.17
C LYS A 181 4.40 11.85 19.40
N ALA A 182 4.20 12.94 20.14
CA ALA A 182 2.86 13.50 20.37
C ALA A 182 2.21 14.03 19.07
N SER A 183 2.99 14.65 18.19
CA SER A 183 2.55 15.14 16.89
C SER A 183 2.11 13.99 15.97
N VAL A 184 2.92 12.92 15.87
CA VAL A 184 2.58 11.71 15.12
C VAL A 184 1.31 11.06 15.68
N ALA A 185 1.18 10.94 17.01
CA ALA A 185 -0.03 10.40 17.62
C ALA A 185 -1.29 11.23 17.29
N THR A 186 -1.18 12.55 17.28
CA THR A 186 -2.27 13.46 16.92
C THR A 186 -2.65 13.31 15.45
N LEU A 187 -1.66 13.20 14.55
CA LEU A 187 -1.88 12.91 13.14
C LEU A 187 -2.62 11.58 12.95
N MET A 188 -2.17 10.51 13.61
CA MET A 188 -2.80 9.19 13.51
C MET A 188 -4.25 9.20 13.99
N LYS A 189 -4.53 9.85 15.13
CA LYS A 189 -5.91 10.02 15.64
C LYS A 189 -6.81 10.76 14.65
N ASN A 190 -6.29 11.81 14.01
CA ASN A 190 -7.04 12.58 13.02
C ASN A 190 -7.32 11.79 11.74
N LEU A 191 -6.38 10.93 11.32
CA LEU A 191 -6.53 10.06 10.15
C LEU A 191 -7.55 8.94 10.39
N GLN A 192 -7.49 8.28 11.55
CA GLN A 192 -8.37 7.16 11.92
C GLN A 192 -9.85 7.54 12.05
N THR A 193 -10.15 8.82 12.24
CA THR A 193 -11.54 9.32 12.33
C THR A 193 -12.15 9.64 10.96
N LYS A 194 -11.46 9.34 9.86
CA LYS A 194 -11.89 9.62 8.49
C LYS A 194 -11.86 8.33 7.66
N ASN A 195 -12.41 8.41 6.45
CA ASN A 195 -12.26 7.38 5.44
C ASN A 195 -11.00 7.65 4.59
N PRO A 196 -9.91 6.88 4.76
CA PRO A 196 -8.64 7.18 4.11
C PRO A 196 -8.61 6.70 2.66
N ASN A 197 -7.95 7.47 1.80
CA ASN A 197 -7.54 7.05 0.46
C ASN A 197 -6.04 7.30 0.31
N TYR A 198 -5.35 6.45 -0.45
CA TYR A 198 -3.88 6.45 -0.51
C TYR A 198 -3.39 6.70 -1.93
N ILE A 199 -2.48 7.66 -2.09
CA ILE A 199 -1.75 7.94 -3.33
C ILE A 199 -0.27 7.70 -3.06
N ARG A 200 0.38 6.87 -3.88
CA ARG A 200 1.79 6.51 -3.77
C ARG A 200 2.55 7.11 -4.94
N CYS A 201 3.30 8.18 -4.71
CA CYS A 201 4.06 8.88 -5.74
C CYS A 201 5.43 8.21 -5.95
N ILE A 202 5.81 7.98 -7.21
CA ILE A 202 7.11 7.42 -7.59
C ILE A 202 7.81 8.38 -8.54
N LYS A 203 9.06 8.71 -8.23
CA LYS A 203 9.96 9.50 -9.06
C LYS A 203 10.65 8.58 -10.08
N PRO A 204 10.44 8.75 -11.40
CA PRO A 204 10.99 7.83 -12.39
C PRO A 204 12.49 8.06 -12.65
N ASN A 205 13.02 9.26 -12.39
CA ASN A 205 14.44 9.58 -12.54
C ASN A 205 14.85 10.81 -11.70
N ASP A 206 16.15 10.92 -11.39
CA ASP A 206 16.70 12.05 -10.62
C ASP A 206 16.95 13.33 -11.41
N LYS A 207 16.88 13.24 -12.74
CA LYS A 207 17.15 14.36 -13.65
C LYS A 207 15.93 15.25 -13.90
N LYS A 208 14.77 14.92 -13.29
CA LYS A 208 13.48 15.58 -13.56
C LYS A 208 13.12 15.61 -15.05
N ALA A 209 13.58 14.61 -15.79
CA ALA A 209 13.39 14.54 -17.23
C ALA A 209 12.11 13.76 -17.56
N ALA A 210 11.35 14.23 -18.54
CA ALA A 210 10.27 13.42 -19.12
C ALA A 210 10.86 12.17 -19.80
N HIS A 211 10.11 11.07 -19.79
CA HIS A 211 10.43 9.82 -20.51
C HIS A 211 11.72 9.08 -20.12
N ILE A 212 12.45 9.54 -19.09
CA ILE A 212 13.57 8.78 -18.51
C ILE A 212 13.07 7.95 -17.34
N PHE A 213 13.38 6.65 -17.35
CA PHE A 213 13.03 5.72 -16.28
C PHE A 213 14.29 5.03 -15.76
N ASN A 214 14.53 5.11 -14.46
CA ASN A 214 15.63 4.44 -13.78
C ASN A 214 15.05 3.33 -12.89
N ASP A 215 15.20 2.08 -13.33
CA ASP A 215 14.69 0.90 -12.64
C ASP A 215 15.23 0.77 -11.21
N ALA A 216 16.51 1.07 -10.99
CA ALA A 216 17.13 0.96 -9.68
C ALA A 216 16.50 1.97 -8.69
N LEU A 217 16.36 3.23 -9.10
CA LEU A 217 15.72 4.28 -8.29
C LEU A 217 14.27 3.95 -7.97
N VAL A 218 13.52 3.44 -8.95
CA VAL A 218 12.13 3.04 -8.77
C VAL A 218 12.03 1.82 -7.86
N CYS A 219 12.92 0.84 -8.00
CA CYS A 219 12.98 -0.34 -7.12
C CYS A 219 13.18 0.06 -5.65
N HIS A 220 14.06 1.01 -5.36
CA HIS A 220 14.23 1.55 -4.01
C HIS A 220 12.94 2.17 -3.47
N GLN A 221 12.24 2.99 -4.28
CA GLN A 221 10.97 3.60 -3.87
C GLN A 221 9.85 2.57 -3.67
N ILE A 222 9.80 1.51 -4.47
CA ILE A 222 8.84 0.40 -4.30
C ILE A 222 9.02 -0.25 -2.92
N ARG A 223 10.26 -0.42 -2.45
CA ARG A 223 10.58 -0.92 -1.10
C ARG A 223 10.17 0.10 -0.04
N TYR A 224 10.54 1.38 -0.20
CA TYR A 224 10.20 2.46 0.74
C TYR A 224 8.71 2.68 0.91
N LEU A 225 7.92 2.47 -0.14
CA LEU A 225 6.46 2.62 -0.12
C LEU A 225 5.74 1.33 0.34
N GLY A 226 6.47 0.23 0.56
CA GLY A 226 5.90 -1.04 1.02
C GLY A 226 4.91 -1.66 0.02
N LEU A 227 5.06 -1.38 -1.28
CA LEU A 227 4.05 -1.75 -2.28
C LEU A 227 3.92 -3.27 -2.45
N LEU A 228 5.02 -4.02 -2.33
CA LEU A 228 4.96 -5.48 -2.42
C LEU A 228 4.14 -6.07 -1.27
N GLU A 229 4.29 -5.55 -0.06
CA GLU A 229 3.56 -6.04 1.11
C GLU A 229 2.08 -5.70 1.01
N ASN A 230 1.74 -4.50 0.53
CA ASN A 230 0.37 -4.12 0.21
C ASN A 230 -0.27 -5.09 -0.79
N VAL A 231 0.43 -5.41 -1.89
CA VAL A 231 -0.04 -6.37 -2.88
C VAL A 231 -0.15 -7.77 -2.29
N ARG A 232 0.77 -8.20 -1.41
CA ARG A 232 0.70 -9.50 -0.74
C ARG A 232 -0.50 -9.60 0.18
N VAL A 233 -0.73 -8.61 1.05
CA VAL A 233 -1.89 -8.59 1.96
C VAL A 233 -3.20 -8.61 1.18
N ARG A 234 -3.30 -7.83 0.08
CA ARG A 234 -4.50 -7.84 -0.78
C ARG A 234 -4.64 -9.15 -1.59
N ARG A 235 -3.56 -9.87 -1.89
CA ARG A 235 -3.57 -11.11 -2.70
C ARG A 235 -3.59 -12.41 -1.91
N ALA A 236 -3.27 -12.40 -0.62
CA ALA A 236 -3.09 -13.63 0.15
C ALA A 236 -4.39 -14.43 0.36
N GLY A 237 -5.54 -13.82 0.10
CA GLY A 237 -6.79 -14.54 -0.15
C GLY A 237 -7.07 -14.69 -1.66
N TYR A 238 -8.18 -14.11 -2.11
CA TYR A 238 -8.62 -14.09 -3.49
C TYR A 238 -8.18 -12.81 -4.19
N ALA A 239 -7.29 -12.94 -5.18
CA ALA A 239 -6.73 -11.82 -5.92
C ALA A 239 -7.77 -11.06 -6.76
N PHE A 240 -8.90 -11.69 -7.08
CA PHE A 240 -9.98 -11.06 -7.83
C PHE A 240 -11.34 -11.43 -7.27
N ARG A 241 -12.27 -10.47 -7.29
CA ARG A 241 -13.67 -10.67 -6.90
C ARG A 241 -14.58 -9.79 -7.74
N GLN A 242 -15.73 -10.33 -8.15
CA GLN A 242 -16.71 -9.60 -8.94
C GLN A 242 -18.12 -10.12 -8.66
N ALA A 243 -19.12 -9.24 -8.72
CA ALA A 243 -20.52 -9.66 -8.65
C ALA A 243 -20.84 -10.66 -9.78
N TYR A 244 -21.80 -11.55 -9.53
CA TYR A 244 -22.13 -12.62 -10.47
C TYR A 244 -22.66 -12.10 -11.81
N GLU A 245 -23.52 -11.08 -11.82
CA GLU A 245 -24.15 -10.57 -13.04
C GLU A 245 -23.13 -9.94 -13.99
N PRO A 246 -22.24 -9.02 -13.55
CA PRO A 246 -21.21 -8.47 -14.42
C PRO A 246 -20.16 -9.51 -14.85
N CYS A 247 -19.87 -10.50 -14.00
CA CYS A 247 -18.99 -11.62 -14.35
C CYS A 247 -19.61 -12.45 -15.49
N LEU A 248 -20.86 -12.88 -15.33
CA LEU A 248 -21.56 -13.66 -16.34
C LEU A 248 -21.71 -12.88 -17.64
N GLU A 249 -22.13 -11.62 -17.60
CA GLU A 249 -22.29 -10.81 -18.81
C GLU A 249 -20.98 -10.67 -19.59
N ARG A 250 -19.85 -10.57 -18.88
CA ARG A 250 -18.52 -10.47 -19.49
C ARG A 250 -18.06 -11.77 -20.15
N TYR A 251 -18.37 -12.93 -19.55
CA TYR A 251 -17.79 -14.22 -19.94
C TYR A 251 -18.79 -15.25 -20.51
N LYS A 252 -20.10 -14.94 -20.58
CA LYS A 252 -21.12 -15.87 -21.11
C LYS A 252 -20.88 -16.35 -22.54
N MET A 253 -20.09 -15.63 -23.33
CA MET A 253 -19.74 -16.04 -24.70
C MET A 253 -18.75 -17.20 -24.77
N LEU A 254 -18.09 -17.54 -23.66
CA LEU A 254 -17.08 -18.60 -23.62
C LEU A 254 -17.69 -20.00 -23.59
N CYS A 255 -18.94 -20.13 -23.15
CA CYS A 255 -19.66 -21.39 -23.09
C CYS A 255 -20.92 -21.33 -23.96
N LYS A 256 -21.18 -22.39 -24.72
CA LYS A 256 -22.37 -22.47 -25.60
C LYS A 256 -23.68 -22.56 -24.84
N GLN A 257 -23.66 -22.95 -23.56
CA GLN A 257 -24.84 -23.07 -22.72
C GLN A 257 -25.30 -21.70 -22.18
N THR A 258 -24.35 -20.82 -21.88
CA THR A 258 -24.64 -19.46 -21.38
C THR A 258 -24.79 -18.43 -22.50
N TRP A 259 -24.23 -18.71 -23.69
CA TRP A 259 -24.41 -17.91 -24.89
C TRP A 259 -25.70 -18.24 -25.64
N PRO A 260 -26.44 -17.27 -26.21
CA PRO A 260 -26.26 -15.82 -26.07
C PRO A 260 -26.94 -15.24 -24.82
N HIS A 261 -27.88 -15.99 -24.24
CA HIS A 261 -28.70 -15.57 -23.11
C HIS A 261 -28.79 -16.69 -22.08
N TRP A 262 -28.41 -16.39 -20.85
CA TRP A 262 -28.67 -17.24 -19.70
C TRP A 262 -30.01 -16.85 -19.07
N ARG A 263 -30.85 -17.83 -18.75
CA ARG A 263 -32.20 -17.60 -18.16
C ARG A 263 -32.27 -17.90 -16.67
N GLY A 264 -31.25 -18.53 -16.11
CA GLY A 264 -31.17 -18.83 -14.68
C GLY A 264 -30.55 -17.68 -13.87
N PRO A 265 -30.42 -17.85 -12.55
CA PRO A 265 -29.67 -16.94 -11.70
C PRO A 265 -28.21 -16.81 -12.16
N ALA A 266 -27.61 -15.63 -11.98
CA ALA A 266 -26.25 -15.36 -12.46
C ALA A 266 -25.20 -16.27 -11.83
N ARG A 267 -25.32 -16.58 -10.53
CA ARG A 267 -24.45 -17.54 -9.83
C ARG A 267 -24.39 -18.89 -10.53
N ALA A 268 -25.56 -19.47 -10.85
CA ALA A 268 -25.64 -20.75 -11.54
C ALA A 268 -25.04 -20.68 -12.96
N GLY A 269 -25.17 -19.54 -13.64
CA GLY A 269 -24.55 -19.33 -14.94
C GLY A 269 -23.03 -19.27 -14.87
N VAL A 270 -22.47 -18.63 -13.83
CA VAL A 270 -21.01 -18.60 -13.58
C VAL A 270 -20.50 -19.99 -13.21
N GLU A 271 -21.24 -20.76 -12.43
CA GLU A 271 -20.88 -22.14 -12.07
C GLU A 271 -20.81 -23.07 -13.29
N VAL A 272 -21.86 -23.10 -14.11
CA VAL A 272 -21.86 -23.87 -15.38
C VAL A 272 -20.72 -23.43 -16.29
N LEU A 273 -20.50 -22.12 -16.39
CA LEU A 273 -19.41 -21.57 -17.19
C LEU A 273 -18.03 -22.07 -16.72
N PHE A 274 -17.78 -22.09 -15.42
CA PHE A 274 -16.48 -22.48 -14.86
C PHE A 274 -16.26 -23.99 -14.99
N ASN A 275 -17.32 -24.80 -14.80
CA ASN A 275 -17.28 -26.24 -14.99
C ASN A 275 -16.99 -26.63 -16.44
N GLU A 276 -17.65 -25.98 -17.41
CA GLU A 276 -17.44 -26.22 -18.85
C GLU A 276 -16.05 -25.75 -19.33
N LEU A 277 -15.44 -24.79 -18.65
CA LEU A 277 -14.08 -24.31 -18.90
C LEU A 277 -13.01 -25.13 -18.17
N GLU A 278 -13.44 -26.17 -17.44
CA GLU A 278 -12.59 -27.06 -16.64
C GLU A 278 -11.66 -26.25 -15.72
N ILE A 279 -12.21 -25.24 -15.05
CA ILE A 279 -11.48 -24.48 -14.03
C ILE A 279 -11.52 -25.30 -12.74
N PRO A 280 -10.37 -25.62 -12.11
CA PRO A 280 -10.34 -26.38 -10.87
C PRO A 280 -11.05 -25.64 -9.73
N GLU A 281 -11.81 -26.37 -8.90
CA GLU A 281 -12.60 -25.78 -7.80
C GLU A 281 -11.72 -25.06 -6.77
N GLU A 282 -10.46 -25.47 -6.59
CA GLU A 282 -9.52 -24.80 -5.70
C GLU A 282 -9.11 -23.38 -6.15
N GLU A 283 -9.30 -23.06 -7.44
CA GLU A 283 -8.94 -21.76 -8.00
C GLU A 283 -10.00 -20.68 -7.74
N PHE A 284 -11.21 -21.04 -7.29
CA PHE A 284 -12.29 -20.10 -7.05
C PHE A 284 -13.14 -20.46 -5.83
N SER A 285 -14.01 -19.54 -5.43
CA SER A 285 -15.01 -19.80 -4.41
C SER A 285 -16.25 -18.94 -4.60
N PHE A 286 -17.40 -19.51 -4.30
CA PHE A 286 -18.68 -18.84 -4.40
C PHE A 286 -19.00 -18.08 -3.13
N GLY A 287 -18.98 -16.76 -3.20
CA GLY A 287 -19.55 -15.90 -2.16
C GLY A 287 -21.07 -15.84 -2.25
N ARG A 288 -21.69 -15.09 -1.34
CA ARG A 288 -23.14 -14.83 -1.36
C ARG A 288 -23.58 -14.03 -2.58
N SER A 289 -22.81 -13.02 -2.98
CA SER A 289 -23.13 -12.10 -4.08
C SER A 289 -22.03 -12.02 -5.15
N LYS A 290 -20.82 -12.50 -4.86
CA LYS A 290 -19.64 -12.38 -5.74
C LYS A 290 -18.96 -13.72 -5.98
N ILE A 291 -18.35 -13.86 -7.15
CA ILE A 291 -17.35 -14.90 -7.42
C ILE A 291 -15.98 -14.42 -6.94
N PHE A 292 -15.22 -15.30 -6.32
CA PHE A 292 -13.87 -15.04 -5.82
C PHE A 292 -12.87 -15.93 -6.57
N ILE A 293 -11.78 -15.38 -7.09
CA ILE A 293 -10.75 -16.10 -7.85
C ILE A 293 -9.40 -15.94 -7.15
N ARG A 294 -8.76 -17.07 -6.83
CA ARG A 294 -7.55 -17.13 -6.00
C ARG A 294 -6.33 -16.62 -6.75
N ASN A 295 -6.09 -17.16 -7.94
CA ASN A 295 -4.90 -16.86 -8.74
C ASN A 295 -5.22 -15.94 -9.93
N PRO A 296 -4.46 -14.86 -10.17
CA PRO A 296 -4.62 -14.05 -11.38
C PRO A 296 -4.49 -14.84 -12.69
N ARG A 297 -3.77 -15.98 -12.68
CA ARG A 297 -3.64 -16.85 -13.86
C ARG A 297 -5.00 -17.32 -14.40
N THR A 298 -5.94 -17.68 -13.51
CA THR A 298 -7.30 -18.10 -13.86
C THR A 298 -8.06 -16.96 -14.54
N LEU A 299 -7.95 -15.75 -14.01
CA LEU A 299 -8.54 -14.55 -14.60
C LEU A 299 -7.95 -14.25 -15.99
N PHE A 300 -6.62 -14.33 -16.14
CA PHE A 300 -5.97 -14.12 -17.43
C PHE A 300 -6.37 -15.19 -18.46
N LYS A 301 -6.51 -16.47 -18.05
CA LYS A 301 -7.06 -17.54 -18.90
C LYS A 301 -8.46 -17.18 -19.41
N LEU A 302 -9.35 -16.70 -18.54
CA LEU A 302 -10.69 -16.24 -18.93
C LEU A 302 -10.64 -15.08 -19.93
N GLU A 303 -9.78 -14.09 -19.68
CA GLU A 303 -9.61 -12.93 -20.56
C GLU A 303 -9.05 -13.31 -21.94
N ASP A 304 -8.08 -14.21 -22.01
CA ASP A 304 -7.48 -14.62 -23.28
C ASP A 304 -8.45 -15.46 -24.12
N LEU A 305 -9.20 -16.38 -23.49
CA LEU A 305 -10.30 -17.08 -24.16
C LEU A 305 -11.35 -16.10 -24.67
N ARG A 306 -11.64 -15.04 -23.91
CA ARG A 306 -12.62 -14.01 -24.30
C ARG A 306 -12.14 -13.21 -25.49
N LYS A 307 -10.86 -12.82 -25.53
CA LYS A 307 -10.28 -12.14 -26.70
C LYS A 307 -10.44 -12.98 -27.96
N GLN A 308 -10.13 -14.28 -27.90
CA GLN A 308 -10.30 -15.19 -29.03
C GLN A 308 -11.79 -15.31 -29.45
N ARG A 309 -12.71 -15.48 -28.50
CA ARG A 309 -14.14 -15.56 -28.83
C ARG A 309 -14.68 -14.26 -29.44
N LEU A 310 -14.15 -13.10 -29.08
CA LEU A 310 -14.53 -11.84 -29.71
C LEU A 310 -14.13 -11.78 -31.19
N GLU A 311 -12.97 -12.35 -31.56
CA GLU A 311 -12.57 -12.48 -32.97
C GLU A 311 -13.52 -13.38 -33.76
N ASP A 312 -13.99 -14.48 -33.16
CA ASP A 312 -15.00 -15.35 -33.77
C ASP A 312 -16.34 -14.63 -33.96
N LEU A 313 -16.77 -13.85 -32.96
CA LEU A 313 -18.01 -13.08 -33.04
C LEU A 313 -17.92 -11.95 -34.07
N ALA A 314 -16.76 -11.30 -34.19
CA ALA A 314 -16.50 -10.35 -35.28
C ALA A 314 -16.61 -11.05 -36.64
N THR A 315 -15.96 -12.22 -36.79
CA THR A 315 -16.03 -13.03 -38.01
C THR A 315 -17.46 -13.46 -38.33
N LEU A 316 -18.28 -13.78 -37.32
CA LEU A 316 -19.70 -14.08 -37.47
C LEU A 316 -20.47 -12.89 -38.07
N ILE A 317 -20.26 -11.68 -37.55
CA ILE A 317 -20.90 -10.48 -38.08
C ILE A 317 -20.43 -10.21 -39.51
N GLU A 318 -19.12 -10.29 -39.76
CA GLU A 318 -18.53 -10.06 -41.08
C GLU A 318 -19.06 -11.03 -42.14
N LYS A 319 -19.10 -12.33 -41.85
CA LYS A 319 -19.58 -13.33 -42.81
C LYS A 319 -21.06 -13.15 -43.11
N ILE A 320 -21.88 -12.81 -42.11
CA ILE A 320 -23.31 -12.56 -42.29
C ILE A 320 -23.53 -11.30 -43.12
N TYR A 321 -22.80 -10.22 -42.84
CA TYR A 321 -22.87 -8.98 -43.63
C TYR A 321 -22.44 -9.19 -45.09
N ARG A 322 -21.29 -9.83 -45.33
CA ARG A 322 -20.79 -10.14 -46.68
C ARG A 322 -21.79 -11.01 -47.45
N GLY A 323 -22.37 -12.02 -46.78
CA GLY A 323 -23.42 -12.87 -47.34
C GLY A 323 -24.69 -12.09 -47.70
N TRP A 324 -25.19 -11.26 -46.79
CA TRP A 324 -26.34 -10.39 -47.02
C TRP A 324 -26.10 -9.43 -48.19
N LYS A 325 -24.93 -8.79 -48.27
CA LYS A 325 -24.55 -7.87 -49.35
C LYS A 325 -24.56 -8.57 -50.71
N CYS A 326 -23.94 -9.75 -50.82
CA CYS A 326 -23.88 -10.50 -52.08
C CYS A 326 -25.27 -11.01 -52.49
N ARG A 327 -26.05 -11.53 -51.54
CA ARG A 327 -27.42 -12.01 -51.79
C ARG A 327 -28.32 -10.88 -52.26
N THR A 328 -28.28 -9.72 -51.62
CA THR A 328 -29.06 -8.54 -52.02
C THR A 328 -28.73 -8.11 -53.44
N ARG A 329 -27.43 -8.05 -53.80
CA ARG A 329 -26.99 -7.75 -55.17
C ARG A 329 -27.46 -8.80 -56.18
N PHE A 330 -27.32 -10.09 -55.87
CA PHE A 330 -27.76 -11.19 -56.74
C PHE A 330 -29.26 -11.15 -56.99
N LEU A 331 -30.07 -10.92 -55.95
CA LEU A 331 -31.53 -10.84 -56.09
C LEU A 331 -31.96 -9.65 -56.96
N LEU A 332 -31.27 -8.51 -56.86
CA LEU A 332 -31.48 -7.38 -57.75
C LEU A 332 -31.15 -7.72 -59.20
N MET A 333 -29.97 -8.30 -59.45
CA MET A 333 -29.55 -8.73 -60.80
C MET A 333 -30.50 -9.76 -61.40
N LYS A 334 -30.97 -10.73 -60.60
CA LYS A 334 -31.94 -11.74 -61.03
C LYS A 334 -33.26 -11.09 -61.47
N LYS A 335 -33.77 -10.12 -60.72
CA LYS A 335 -34.98 -9.37 -61.10
C LYS A 335 -34.77 -8.63 -62.42
N SER A 336 -33.66 -7.90 -62.57
CA SER A 336 -33.32 -7.19 -63.81
C SER A 336 -33.18 -8.14 -65.00
N GLN A 337 -32.52 -9.29 -64.82
CA GLN A 337 -32.37 -10.29 -65.87
C GLN A 337 -33.71 -10.84 -66.35
N ILE A 338 -34.64 -11.15 -65.43
CA ILE A 338 -35.97 -11.69 -65.78
C ILE A 338 -36.71 -10.70 -66.68
N VAL A 339 -36.65 -9.40 -66.36
CA VAL A 339 -37.24 -8.34 -67.18
C VAL A 339 -36.59 -8.28 -68.57
N ILE A 340 -35.27 -8.27 -68.65
CA ILE A 340 -34.52 -8.23 -69.92
C ILE A 340 -34.87 -9.46 -70.79
N ALA A 341 -34.85 -10.66 -70.20
CA ALA A 341 -35.14 -11.89 -70.92
C ALA A 341 -36.59 -11.97 -71.42
N ALA A 342 -37.55 -11.45 -70.64
CA ALA A 342 -38.95 -11.37 -71.08
C ALA A 342 -39.13 -10.44 -72.28
N TRP A 343 -38.45 -9.29 -72.28
CA TRP A 343 -38.45 -8.36 -73.42
C TRP A 343 -37.77 -8.96 -74.64
N TYR A 344 -36.62 -9.61 -74.48
CA TYR A 344 -35.88 -10.22 -75.58
C TYR A 344 -36.72 -11.31 -76.27
N ARG A 345 -37.34 -12.23 -75.50
CA ARG A 345 -38.22 -13.29 -76.03
C ARG A 345 -39.49 -12.77 -76.71
N ARG A 346 -39.86 -11.50 -76.51
CA ARG A 346 -41.01 -10.88 -77.16
C ARG A 346 -40.63 -10.28 -78.53
N TYR A 347 -39.36 -9.93 -78.71
CA TYR A 347 -38.85 -9.28 -79.92
C TYR A 347 -38.09 -10.24 -80.85
N ALA A 348 -37.48 -11.31 -80.32
CA ALA A 348 -37.03 -12.47 -81.08
C ALA A 348 -38.22 -13.40 -81.35
#